data_AF-A0A8H5API8-F1
#
_entry.id   AF-A0A8H5API8-F1
#
_cell.length_a   1.000
_cell.length_b   1.000
_cell.length_c   1.000
_cell.angle_alpha   90.00
_cell.angle_beta   90.00
_cell.angle_gamma   90.00
#
_symmetry.space_group_name_H-M   'P 1'
#
loop_
_entity.id
_entity.type
_entity.pdbx_description
1 polymer ?
#
loop_
_entity_poly.entity_id
_entity_poly.type
_entity_poly.pdbx_seq_one_letter_code
_entity_poly.pdbx_strand_id
1 'polypeptide(L)'
;MTPEKFQRHLKPRLPPFDSPVGSEEQVADLFAKEVLRSHASSSSIKQLASKLGKRLVELDTFKKKAQTPKTLQRISFLERDLDRLNAEMWNVSNHDKTRRTSPRELFNVFRLARARPQPIQFAQTPTLEYKGDHHSDSDAANETQLATTDHEKIEMIKKVKFRNNDNPKSKRILDESGARHDPQREDINMPRDIDAEKLRTIIRGLQNNKAPGPYQVPNEAIKLGMELLLPYFLLGFRACLNLSLHPTNFKDSIIVMLLKAGEEMDKPESYRPISLLSTVSKLCERILADMMLDVLKENPHFLLAT
;
A
#
# COMPACT_ATOMS: atom_id res chain seq x y z
N MET A 1 24.02 -5.40 2.34
CA MET A 1 24.12 -4.07 1.75
C MET A 1 24.20 -3.21 2.96
N THR A 2 25.38 -2.68 3.27
CA THR A 2 25.52 -1.90 4.50
C THR A 2 24.68 -0.63 4.40
N PRO A 3 24.28 -0.01 5.52
CA PRO A 3 23.55 1.26 5.52
C PRO A 3 24.25 2.32 4.65
N GLU A 4 25.58 2.41 4.71
CA GLU A 4 26.36 3.39 3.94
C GLU A 4 26.25 3.12 2.43
N LYS A 5 26.31 1.84 2.03
CA LYS A 5 26.13 1.45 0.63
C LYS A 5 24.71 1.76 0.15
N PHE A 6 23.70 1.52 0.98
CA PHE A 6 22.31 1.86 0.65
C PHE A 6 22.12 3.37 0.48
N GLN A 7 22.58 4.15 1.44
CA GLN A 7 22.49 5.62 1.42
C GLN A 7 23.22 6.22 0.21
N ARG A 8 24.39 5.70 -0.18
CA ARG A 8 25.09 6.12 -1.42
C ARG A 8 24.24 5.90 -2.67
N HIS A 9 23.44 4.82 -2.73
CA HIS A 9 22.54 4.59 -3.86
C HIS A 9 21.27 5.45 -3.79
N LEU A 10 20.79 5.75 -2.58
CA LEU A 10 19.59 6.54 -2.38
C LEU A 10 19.83 8.04 -2.65
N LYS A 11 20.98 8.59 -2.21
CA LYS A 11 21.34 10.01 -2.31
C LYS A 11 21.09 10.65 -3.69
N PRO A 12 21.53 10.11 -4.83
CA PRO A 12 21.30 10.73 -6.14
C PRO A 12 19.84 10.67 -6.62
N ARG A 13 18.95 10.00 -5.89
CA ARG A 13 17.53 9.85 -6.22
C ARG A 13 16.63 10.75 -5.37
N LEU A 14 17.19 11.38 -4.34
CA LEU A 14 16.45 12.30 -3.48
C LEU A 14 16.29 13.65 -4.18
N PRO A 15 15.18 14.35 -3.95
CA PRO A 15 15.02 15.71 -4.44
C PRO A 15 16.08 16.65 -3.83
N PRO A 16 16.35 17.81 -4.45
CA PRO A 16 17.12 18.87 -3.81
C PRO A 16 16.49 19.24 -2.46
N PHE A 17 17.30 19.43 -1.42
CA PHE A 17 16.80 19.71 -0.07
C PHE A 17 16.09 21.07 0.04
N ASP A 18 16.44 22.00 -0.83
CA ASP A 18 15.84 23.33 -1.01
C ASP A 18 14.56 23.31 -1.87
N SER A 19 14.01 22.14 -2.17
CA SER A 19 12.73 22.02 -2.88
C SER A 19 11.62 22.74 -2.11
N PRO A 20 10.79 23.57 -2.79
CA PRO A 20 9.71 24.29 -2.12
C PRO A 20 8.65 23.29 -1.60
N VAL A 21 8.02 23.62 -0.47
CA VAL A 21 6.99 22.81 0.22
C VAL A 21 5.79 23.66 0.68
N GLY A 22 5.47 24.74 -0.05
CA GLY A 22 4.44 25.71 0.31
C GLY A 22 3.01 25.37 -0.15
N SER A 23 2.81 24.23 -0.83
CA SER A 23 1.50 23.80 -1.37
C SER A 23 1.33 22.28 -1.34
N GLU A 24 0.09 21.78 -1.44
CA GLU A 24 -0.21 20.33 -1.46
C GLU A 24 0.56 19.60 -2.56
N GLU A 25 0.66 20.19 -3.75
CA GLU A 25 1.38 19.62 -4.90
C GLU A 25 2.88 19.50 -4.66
N GLN A 26 3.48 20.54 -4.07
CA GLN A 26 4.90 20.59 -3.73
C GLN A 26 5.26 19.57 -2.64
N VAL A 27 4.42 19.45 -1.60
CA VAL A 27 4.62 18.45 -0.55
C VAL A 27 4.42 17.02 -1.10
N ALA A 28 3.42 16.80 -1.94
CA ALA A 28 3.21 15.51 -2.59
C ALA A 28 4.39 15.13 -3.48
N ASP A 29 4.94 16.09 -4.23
CA ASP A 29 6.10 15.87 -5.13
C ASP A 29 7.39 15.55 -4.35
N LEU A 30 7.64 16.20 -3.21
CA LEU A 30 8.73 15.85 -2.29
C LEU A 30 8.70 14.35 -1.97
N PHE A 31 7.57 13.86 -1.47
CA PHE A 31 7.40 12.46 -1.09
C PHE A 31 7.31 11.49 -2.28
N ALA A 32 6.82 11.96 -3.44
CA ALA A 32 6.82 11.16 -4.66
C ALA A 32 8.25 10.92 -5.17
N LYS A 33 9.10 11.95 -5.17
CA LYS A 33 10.50 11.87 -5.59
C LYS A 33 11.35 11.07 -4.60
N GLU A 34 11.03 11.12 -3.31
CA GLU A 34 11.76 10.41 -2.24
C GLU A 34 11.74 8.88 -2.34
N VAL A 35 10.78 8.31 -3.09
CA VAL A 35 10.42 6.89 -2.97
C VAL A 35 10.35 6.15 -4.31
N LEU A 36 10.13 6.84 -5.42
CA LEU A 36 9.62 6.17 -6.62
C LEU A 36 10.64 5.67 -7.65
N ARG A 37 11.94 6.00 -7.59
CA ARG A 37 12.90 5.63 -8.66
C ARG A 37 14.08 4.72 -8.24
N SER A 38 13.89 3.74 -7.37
CA SER A 38 14.94 2.77 -7.03
C SER A 38 15.04 1.59 -8.01
N HIS A 39 15.32 1.85 -9.29
CA HIS A 39 15.86 0.80 -10.17
C HIS A 39 17.34 0.57 -9.87
N ALA A 40 17.64 -0.45 -9.07
CA ALA A 40 18.99 -1.00 -8.98
C ALA A 40 18.88 -2.50 -8.67
N SER A 41 18.82 -3.38 -9.68
CA SER A 41 18.75 -4.84 -9.45
C SER A 41 20.10 -5.55 -9.60
N SER A 42 20.26 -6.65 -8.86
CA SER A 42 21.25 -7.69 -9.14
C SER A 42 20.96 -8.37 -10.48
N SER A 43 22.01 -8.89 -11.13
CA SER A 43 21.96 -9.53 -12.45
C SER A 43 21.06 -10.78 -12.50
N SER A 44 21.09 -11.63 -11.47
CA SER A 44 20.30 -12.88 -11.41
C SER A 44 18.78 -12.63 -11.31
N ILE A 45 18.36 -11.66 -10.48
CA ILE A 45 16.94 -11.29 -10.36
C ILE A 45 16.43 -10.62 -11.65
N LYS A 46 17.29 -9.85 -12.34
CA LYS A 46 17.00 -9.28 -13.67
C LYS A 46 16.70 -10.38 -14.69
N GLN A 47 17.47 -11.47 -14.66
CA GLN A 47 17.29 -12.60 -15.57
C GLN A 47 15.99 -13.36 -15.28
N LEU A 48 15.66 -13.62 -14.01
CA LEU A 48 14.41 -14.27 -13.62
C LEU A 48 13.18 -13.39 -13.95
N ALA A 49 13.20 -12.10 -13.59
CA ALA A 49 12.12 -11.18 -13.91
C ALA A 49 11.93 -10.99 -15.42
N SER A 50 13.03 -10.95 -16.19
CA SER A 50 12.96 -10.91 -17.67
C SER A 50 12.34 -12.19 -18.24
N LYS A 51 12.70 -13.36 -17.72
CA LYS A 51 12.09 -14.64 -18.13
C LYS A 51 10.60 -14.67 -17.79
N LEU A 52 10.23 -14.23 -16.59
CA LEU A 52 8.85 -14.17 -16.14
C LEU A 52 8.01 -13.24 -17.01
N GLY A 53 8.49 -12.03 -17.30
CA GLY A 53 7.83 -11.09 -18.21
C GLY A 53 7.62 -11.66 -19.62
N LYS A 54 8.62 -12.34 -20.18
CA LYS A 54 8.49 -13.02 -21.49
C LYS A 54 7.41 -14.11 -21.47
N ARG A 55 7.34 -14.89 -20.39
CA ARG A 55 6.35 -15.98 -20.23
C ARG A 55 4.92 -15.45 -20.02
N LEU A 56 4.75 -14.33 -19.34
CA LEU A 56 3.44 -13.67 -19.18
C LEU A 56 2.91 -13.17 -20.52
N VAL A 57 3.76 -12.51 -21.32
CA VAL A 57 3.39 -12.07 -22.67
C VAL A 57 3.04 -13.28 -23.55
N GLU A 58 3.85 -14.34 -23.48
CA GLU A 58 3.58 -15.58 -24.21
C GLU A 58 2.23 -16.18 -23.79
N LEU A 59 1.94 -16.28 -22.50
CA LEU A 59 0.67 -16.79 -21.98
C LEU A 59 -0.53 -15.98 -22.51
N ASP A 60 -0.45 -14.66 -22.46
CA ASP A 60 -1.51 -13.77 -22.98
C ASP A 60 -1.74 -13.98 -24.48
N THR A 61 -0.66 -14.12 -25.27
CA THR A 61 -0.80 -14.41 -26.71
C THR A 61 -1.46 -15.76 -26.99
N PHE A 62 -1.17 -16.79 -26.18
CA PHE A 62 -1.77 -18.10 -26.36
C PHE A 62 -3.23 -18.15 -25.88
N LYS A 63 -3.58 -17.41 -24.83
CA LYS A 63 -4.97 -17.28 -24.37
C LYS A 63 -5.89 -16.63 -25.40
N LYS A 64 -5.35 -15.73 -26.23
CA LYS A 64 -6.06 -15.06 -27.33
C LYS A 64 -6.20 -15.90 -28.61
N LYS A 65 -5.49 -17.04 -28.72
CA LYS A 65 -5.58 -17.93 -29.89
C LYS A 65 -6.75 -18.91 -29.75
N ALA A 66 -7.15 -19.50 -30.87
CA ALA A 66 -8.12 -20.60 -30.89
C ALA A 66 -7.66 -21.75 -29.96
N GLN A 67 -8.56 -22.19 -29.09
CA GLN A 67 -8.28 -23.14 -28.01
C GLN A 67 -8.25 -24.59 -28.53
N THR A 68 -7.19 -24.91 -29.27
CA THR A 68 -6.90 -26.29 -29.67
C THR A 68 -6.26 -27.09 -28.52
N PRO A 69 -6.29 -28.44 -28.54
CA PRO A 69 -5.61 -29.26 -27.54
C PRO A 69 -4.13 -28.91 -27.35
N LYS A 70 -3.44 -28.53 -28.43
CA LYS A 70 -2.03 -28.07 -28.39
C LYS A 70 -1.89 -26.70 -27.71
N THR A 71 -2.83 -25.77 -27.97
CA THR A 71 -2.87 -24.45 -27.33
C THR A 71 -3.06 -24.59 -25.81
N LEU A 72 -4.01 -25.43 -25.39
CA LEU A 72 -4.31 -25.68 -23.97
C LEU A 72 -3.13 -26.34 -23.23
N GLN A 73 -2.48 -27.33 -23.86
CA GLN A 73 -1.26 -27.93 -23.31
C GLN A 73 -0.16 -26.88 -23.11
N ARG A 74 0.03 -25.97 -24.09
CA ARG A 74 1.02 -24.90 -23.98
C ARG A 74 0.68 -23.88 -22.88
N ILE A 75 -0.60 -23.51 -22.72
CA ILE A 75 -1.08 -22.66 -21.63
C ILE A 75 -0.76 -23.31 -20.27
N SER A 76 -1.14 -24.58 -20.09
CA SER A 76 -0.90 -25.30 -18.83
C SER A 76 0.60 -25.44 -18.48
N PHE A 77 1.46 -25.50 -19.50
CA PHE A 77 2.91 -25.52 -19.33
C PHE A 77 3.42 -24.13 -18.90
N LEU A 78 2.95 -23.07 -19.56
CA LEU A 78 3.35 -21.70 -19.26
C LEU A 78 2.92 -21.28 -17.84
N GLU A 79 1.74 -21.70 -17.40
CA GLU A 79 1.26 -21.47 -16.03
C GLU A 79 2.15 -22.18 -15.00
N ARG A 80 2.49 -23.46 -15.24
CA ARG A 80 3.44 -24.20 -14.38
C ARG A 80 4.85 -23.61 -14.37
N ASP A 81 5.36 -23.15 -15.52
CA ASP A 81 6.68 -22.52 -15.62
C ASP A 81 6.69 -21.15 -14.93
N LEU A 82 5.58 -20.39 -15.01
CA LEU A 82 5.40 -19.15 -14.24
C LEU A 82 5.38 -19.41 -12.74
N ASP A 83 4.68 -20.44 -12.28
CA ASP A 83 4.68 -20.85 -10.87
C ASP A 83 6.09 -21.28 -10.41
N ARG A 84 6.82 -22.05 -11.23
CA ARG A 84 8.21 -22.43 -10.95
C ARG A 84 9.11 -21.20 -10.85
N LEU A 85 9.03 -20.28 -11.81
CA LEU A 85 9.84 -19.05 -11.81
C LEU A 85 9.48 -18.14 -10.63
N ASN A 86 8.21 -18.08 -10.25
CA ASN A 86 7.75 -17.38 -9.04
C ASN A 86 8.31 -18.03 -7.77
N ALA A 87 8.28 -19.37 -7.67
CA ALA A 87 8.84 -20.11 -6.55
C ALA A 87 10.36 -19.99 -6.47
N GLU A 88 11.08 -20.04 -7.60
CA GLU A 88 12.52 -19.81 -7.67
C GLU A 88 12.87 -18.37 -7.26
N MET A 89 12.12 -17.38 -7.75
CA MET A 89 12.25 -15.99 -7.30
C MET A 89 12.01 -15.86 -5.79
N TRP A 90 10.99 -16.55 -5.27
CA TRP A 90 10.67 -16.58 -3.84
C TRP A 90 11.76 -17.28 -3.03
N ASN A 91 12.35 -18.37 -3.53
CA ASN A 91 13.41 -19.11 -2.84
C ASN A 91 14.74 -18.36 -2.84
N VAL A 92 15.10 -17.73 -3.96
CA VAL A 92 16.24 -16.77 -4.03
C VAL A 92 16.01 -15.58 -3.10
N SER A 93 14.74 -15.20 -2.87
CA SER A 93 14.36 -14.19 -1.88
C SER A 93 14.47 -14.68 -0.43
N ASN A 94 14.16 -15.95 -0.18
CA ASN A 94 13.95 -16.50 1.16
C ASN A 94 15.08 -17.41 1.66
N HIS A 95 16.19 -17.54 0.93
CA HIS A 95 17.36 -18.21 1.46
C HIS A 95 17.87 -17.47 2.70
N ASP A 96 17.74 -18.17 3.83
CA ASP A 96 18.28 -17.91 5.17
C ASP A 96 17.31 -17.24 6.18
N LYS A 97 16.30 -18.02 6.64
CA LYS A 97 15.43 -17.66 7.78
C LYS A 97 16.08 -17.89 9.16
N THR A 98 17.24 -18.55 9.23
CA THR A 98 17.91 -18.92 10.48
C THR A 98 19.09 -18.00 10.83
N ARG A 99 19.51 -17.13 9.91
CA ARG A 99 20.43 -16.03 10.21
C ARG A 99 19.68 -14.72 10.47
N ARG A 100 20.24 -13.86 11.34
CA ARG A 100 19.86 -12.43 11.41
C ARG A 100 19.98 -11.86 10.00
N THR A 101 18.85 -11.64 9.34
CA THR A 101 18.80 -11.24 7.94
C THR A 101 19.54 -9.93 7.77
N SER A 102 20.57 -9.96 6.93
CA SER A 102 21.36 -8.77 6.67
C SER A 102 20.47 -7.75 5.93
N PRO A 103 20.69 -6.45 6.13
CA PRO A 103 20.10 -5.39 5.30
C PRO A 103 20.20 -5.61 3.77
N ARG A 104 21.10 -6.48 3.28
CA ARG A 104 21.18 -6.88 1.87
C ARG A 104 20.00 -7.74 1.44
N GLU A 105 19.67 -8.72 2.27
CA GLU A 105 18.73 -9.79 1.94
C GLU A 105 17.32 -9.26 2.00
N LEU A 106 16.99 -8.49 3.04
CA LEU A 106 15.73 -7.73 3.13
C LEU A 106 15.54 -6.83 1.90
N PHE A 107 16.55 -6.04 1.52
CA PHE A 107 16.43 -5.17 0.35
C PHE A 107 16.30 -5.93 -0.98
N ASN A 108 16.94 -7.09 -1.11
CA ASN A 108 16.76 -7.96 -2.27
C ASN A 108 15.34 -8.57 -2.30
N VAL A 109 14.77 -8.93 -1.14
CA VAL A 109 13.39 -9.40 -0.99
C VAL A 109 12.39 -8.32 -1.40
N PHE A 110 12.58 -7.09 -0.93
CA PHE A 110 11.72 -5.97 -1.30
C PHE A 110 11.82 -5.61 -2.78
N ARG A 111 13.01 -5.71 -3.35
CA ARG A 111 13.21 -5.55 -4.79
C ARG A 111 12.53 -6.67 -5.59
N LEU A 112 12.51 -7.90 -5.09
CA LEU A 112 11.78 -9.03 -5.67
C LEU A 112 10.26 -8.86 -5.54
N ALA A 113 9.77 -8.34 -4.41
CA ALA A 113 8.37 -7.95 -4.25
C ALA A 113 7.94 -6.89 -5.28
N ARG A 114 8.85 -5.96 -5.60
CA ARG A 114 8.63 -4.87 -6.57
C ARG A 114 8.78 -5.24 -8.03
N ALA A 115 9.54 -6.28 -8.33
CA ALA A 115 9.64 -6.82 -9.68
C ALA A 115 8.47 -7.77 -10.02
N ARG A 116 7.54 -8.03 -9.09
CA ARG A 116 6.29 -8.76 -9.37
C ARG A 116 5.30 -7.80 -10.04
N PRO A 117 4.98 -7.99 -11.33
CA PRO A 117 3.79 -7.39 -11.89
C PRO A 117 2.59 -8.14 -11.29
N GLN A 118 1.76 -7.43 -10.54
CA GLN A 118 0.50 -7.93 -9.96
C GLN A 118 0.67 -9.00 -8.85
N PRO A 119 -0.29 -9.12 -7.91
CA PRO A 119 -0.28 -10.19 -6.90
C PRO A 119 -0.12 -11.57 -7.53
N ILE A 120 0.59 -12.45 -6.81
CA ILE A 120 0.80 -13.85 -7.18
C ILE A 120 -0.57 -14.56 -7.20
N GLN A 121 -0.78 -15.32 -8.29
CA GLN A 121 -1.91 -16.20 -8.60
C GLN A 121 -3.22 -15.51 -8.99
N PHE A 122 -3.86 -16.07 -10.03
CA PHE A 122 -5.29 -15.86 -10.33
C PHE A 122 -6.09 -15.78 -9.03
N ALA A 123 -7.10 -14.90 -8.98
CA ALA A 123 -7.90 -14.67 -7.79
C ALA A 123 -8.17 -15.97 -7.02
N GLN A 124 -7.56 -16.10 -5.84
CA GLN A 124 -7.89 -17.17 -4.88
C GLN A 124 -9.35 -17.08 -4.45
N THR A 125 -9.97 -15.91 -4.67
CA THR A 125 -11.39 -15.70 -4.53
C THR A 125 -12.13 -16.56 -5.56
N PRO A 126 -12.95 -17.54 -5.13
CA PRO A 126 -13.76 -18.34 -6.05
C PRO A 126 -14.78 -17.48 -6.78
N THR A 127 -15.61 -18.10 -7.61
CA THR A 127 -16.81 -17.42 -8.13
C THR A 127 -17.61 -16.87 -6.95
N LEU A 128 -18.01 -15.60 -7.05
CA LEU A 128 -18.82 -14.98 -6.03
C LEU A 128 -20.30 -15.05 -6.40
N GLU A 129 -21.15 -15.31 -5.41
CA GLU A 129 -22.60 -15.36 -5.53
C GLU A 129 -23.23 -14.29 -4.65
N TYR A 130 -24.08 -13.45 -5.23
CA TYR A 130 -24.80 -12.40 -4.51
C TYR A 130 -26.29 -12.47 -4.78
N LYS A 131 -27.09 -12.62 -3.71
CA LYS A 131 -28.55 -12.81 -3.77
C LYS A 131 -29.36 -11.52 -3.62
N GLY A 132 -28.72 -10.35 -3.73
CA GLY A 132 -29.37 -9.06 -3.49
C GLY A 132 -29.53 -8.74 -2.02
N ASP A 133 -29.92 -7.50 -1.71
CA ASP A 133 -30.29 -7.10 -0.36
C ASP A 133 -31.75 -7.49 -0.12
N HIS A 134 -32.03 -8.22 0.97
CA HIS A 134 -33.38 -8.70 1.37
C HIS A 134 -34.40 -7.57 1.70
N HIS A 135 -34.20 -6.35 1.21
CA HIS A 135 -34.97 -5.15 1.55
C HIS A 135 -35.65 -4.46 0.36
N SER A 136 -35.67 -5.04 -0.84
CA SER A 136 -36.44 -4.51 -1.97
C SER A 136 -37.57 -5.45 -2.40
N ASP A 137 -38.81 -5.02 -2.17
CA ASP A 137 -40.08 -5.72 -2.49
C ASP A 137 -40.39 -5.84 -4.00
N SER A 138 -39.39 -5.96 -4.86
CA SER A 138 -39.61 -6.13 -6.31
C SER A 138 -39.30 -7.56 -6.74
N ASP A 139 -40.30 -8.25 -7.30
CA ASP A 139 -40.24 -9.63 -7.78
C ASP A 139 -39.18 -9.91 -8.87
N ALA A 140 -38.55 -8.87 -9.43
CA ALA A 140 -37.45 -8.97 -10.39
C ALA A 140 -36.04 -9.03 -9.74
N ALA A 141 -35.93 -8.97 -8.40
CA ALA A 141 -34.66 -8.83 -7.68
C ALA A 141 -34.07 -10.15 -7.10
N ASN A 142 -34.73 -11.29 -7.30
CA ASN A 142 -34.34 -12.58 -6.72
C ASN A 142 -33.39 -13.43 -7.60
N GLU A 143 -32.81 -12.86 -8.66
CA GLU A 143 -31.84 -13.59 -9.50
C GLU A 143 -30.44 -13.51 -8.88
N THR A 144 -29.88 -14.67 -8.52
CA THR A 144 -28.51 -14.79 -7.98
C THR A 144 -27.52 -14.25 -9.00
N GLN A 145 -26.82 -13.18 -8.65
CA GLN A 145 -25.76 -12.61 -9.47
C GLN A 145 -24.48 -13.42 -9.25
N LEU A 146 -23.88 -13.91 -10.34
CA LEU A 146 -22.61 -14.63 -10.30
C LEU A 146 -21.49 -13.76 -10.85
N ALA A 147 -20.36 -13.73 -10.16
CA ALA A 147 -19.14 -13.05 -10.59
C ALA A 147 -18.00 -14.06 -10.77
N THR A 148 -17.64 -14.31 -12.03
CA THR A 148 -16.65 -15.31 -12.42
C THR A 148 -15.31 -14.68 -12.78
N THR A 149 -15.34 -13.50 -13.41
CA THR A 149 -14.13 -12.76 -13.80
C THR A 149 -13.64 -11.85 -12.67
N ASP A 150 -12.35 -11.53 -12.64
CA ASP A 150 -11.80 -10.63 -11.61
C ASP A 150 -12.48 -9.26 -11.62
N HIS A 151 -12.85 -8.75 -12.81
CA HIS A 151 -13.56 -7.49 -12.93
C HIS A 151 -14.97 -7.57 -12.34
N GLU A 152 -15.74 -8.62 -12.65
CA GLU A 152 -17.07 -8.85 -12.04
C GLU A 152 -16.96 -8.98 -10.52
N LYS A 153 -15.96 -9.69 -10.01
CA LYS A 153 -15.74 -9.86 -8.57
C LYS A 153 -15.43 -8.51 -7.91
N ILE A 154 -14.61 -7.67 -8.54
CA ILE A 154 -14.31 -6.33 -8.05
C ILE A 154 -15.59 -5.48 -7.99
N GLU A 155 -16.37 -5.45 -9.07
CA GLU A 155 -17.61 -4.66 -9.11
C GLU A 155 -18.66 -5.17 -8.11
N MET A 156 -18.79 -6.50 -7.97
CA MET A 156 -19.68 -7.11 -6.97
C MET A 156 -19.26 -6.75 -5.54
N ILE A 157 -17.96 -6.89 -5.21
CA ILE A 157 -17.47 -6.52 -3.87
C ILE A 157 -17.63 -5.00 -3.65
N LYS A 158 -17.40 -4.17 -4.66
CA LYS A 158 -17.63 -2.72 -4.57
C LYS A 158 -19.06 -2.42 -4.16
N LYS A 159 -20.03 -3.01 -4.87
CA LYS A 159 -21.47 -2.88 -4.60
C LYS A 159 -21.83 -3.29 -3.18
N VAL A 160 -21.31 -4.43 -2.70
CA VAL A 160 -21.65 -5.00 -1.40
C VAL A 160 -20.96 -4.26 -0.24
N LYS A 161 -19.68 -3.91 -0.37
CA LYS A 161 -18.85 -3.37 0.72
C LYS A 161 -18.81 -1.85 0.78
N PHE A 162 -19.04 -1.19 -0.34
CA PHE A 162 -19.00 0.27 -0.44
C PHE A 162 -20.36 0.76 -0.96
N ARG A 163 -21.42 0.40 -0.23
CA ARG A 163 -22.80 0.82 -0.55
C ARG A 163 -22.87 2.33 -0.70
N ASN A 164 -23.65 2.80 -1.67
CA ASN A 164 -23.83 4.22 -1.98
C ASN A 164 -22.54 4.95 -2.41
N ASN A 165 -21.50 4.21 -2.81
CA ASN A 165 -20.27 4.78 -3.39
C ASN A 165 -20.26 4.62 -4.92
N ASP A 166 -21.35 5.05 -5.57
CA ASP A 166 -21.52 4.94 -7.04
C ASP A 166 -20.70 5.98 -7.81
N ASN A 167 -20.01 6.90 -7.11
CA ASN A 167 -19.17 7.88 -7.76
C ASN A 167 -17.82 7.24 -8.15
N PRO A 168 -17.38 7.35 -9.42
CA PRO A 168 -16.07 6.86 -9.85
C PRO A 168 -14.91 7.60 -9.18
N LYS A 169 -15.18 8.73 -8.51
CA LYS A 169 -14.25 9.49 -7.68
C LYS A 169 -14.93 9.84 -6.37
N SER A 170 -14.25 9.65 -5.25
CA SER A 170 -14.70 10.22 -3.98
C SER A 170 -14.89 11.73 -4.17
N LYS A 171 -16.09 12.24 -3.93
CA LYS A 171 -16.29 13.69 -3.84
C LYS A 171 -15.56 14.12 -2.58
N ARG A 172 -14.50 14.92 -2.73
CA ARG A 172 -13.94 15.66 -1.59
C ARG A 172 -15.13 16.43 -1.04
N ILE A 173 -15.58 16.07 0.16
CA ILE A 173 -16.41 16.97 0.94
C ILE A 173 -15.46 18.13 1.17
N LEU A 174 -15.55 19.14 0.30
CA LEU A 174 -14.97 20.43 0.62
C LEU A 174 -15.67 20.77 1.92
N ASP A 175 -14.91 20.75 3.02
CA ASP A 175 -15.40 21.33 4.25
C ASP A 175 -16.01 22.67 3.85
N GLU A 176 -17.23 22.93 4.31
CA GLU A 176 -17.79 24.28 4.27
C GLU A 176 -16.67 25.24 4.67
N SER A 177 -16.45 26.28 3.89
CA SER A 177 -15.33 27.21 4.08
C SER A 177 -15.47 27.87 5.46
N GLY A 178 -14.82 27.27 6.45
CA GLY A 178 -14.88 27.64 7.84
C GLY A 178 -14.34 26.49 8.69
N ALA A 179 -13.53 26.80 9.70
CA ALA A 179 -13.28 25.81 10.74
C ALA A 179 -14.65 25.37 11.28
N ARG A 180 -14.86 24.06 11.48
CA ARG A 180 -15.98 23.55 12.31
C ARG A 180 -15.70 23.88 13.79
N HIS A 181 -15.38 25.15 14.04
CA HIS A 181 -15.05 25.70 15.32
C HIS A 181 -16.38 25.98 16.00
N ASP A 182 -16.72 25.10 16.93
CA ASP A 182 -17.74 25.36 17.91
C ASP A 182 -17.17 26.43 18.86
N PRO A 183 -17.72 27.67 18.87
CA PRO A 183 -17.18 28.76 19.70
C PRO A 183 -17.24 28.45 21.21
N GLN A 184 -18.01 27.42 21.60
CA GLN A 184 -18.11 26.97 22.99
C GLN A 184 -16.99 25.99 23.37
N ARG A 185 -16.23 25.46 22.40
CA ARG A 185 -15.09 24.57 22.66
C ARG A 185 -13.82 25.37 22.85
N GLU A 186 -13.08 25.00 23.89
CA GLU A 186 -11.74 25.51 24.13
C GLU A 186 -10.80 25.13 22.98
N ASP A 187 -10.05 26.11 22.48
CA ASP A 187 -9.02 25.88 21.47
C ASP A 187 -7.83 25.15 22.07
N ILE A 188 -7.43 24.07 21.41
CA ILE A 188 -6.29 23.26 21.83
C ILE A 188 -5.08 23.65 20.99
N ASN A 189 -4.05 24.21 21.63
CA ASN A 189 -2.79 24.52 20.96
C ASN A 189 -1.95 23.25 20.78
N MET A 190 -1.97 22.70 19.57
CA MET A 190 -1.13 21.57 19.20
C MET A 190 0.22 22.09 18.66
N PRO A 191 1.37 21.65 19.20
CA PRO A 191 2.66 22.01 18.63
C PRO A 191 2.70 21.58 17.16
N ARG A 192 3.25 22.41 16.27
CA ARG A 192 3.38 22.08 14.84
C ARG A 192 4.80 21.68 14.42
N ASP A 193 5.73 21.73 15.37
CA ASP A 193 7.10 21.29 15.13
C ASP A 193 7.27 19.80 15.47
N ILE A 194 8.19 19.17 14.75
CA ILE A 194 8.56 17.77 14.90
C ILE A 194 10.03 17.73 15.30
N ASP A 195 10.31 17.16 16.46
CA ASP A 195 11.67 16.93 16.91
C ASP A 195 12.35 15.78 16.13
N ALA A 196 13.62 15.99 15.80
CA ALA A 196 14.41 15.04 15.03
C ALA A 196 14.68 13.75 15.81
N GLU A 197 14.94 13.82 17.11
CA GLU A 197 15.18 12.63 17.95
C GLU A 197 13.90 11.83 18.18
N LYS A 198 12.76 12.52 18.37
CA LYS A 198 11.43 11.88 18.41
C LYS A 198 11.17 11.12 17.10
N LEU A 199 11.40 11.74 15.95
CA LEU A 199 11.23 11.07 14.66
C LEU A 199 12.19 9.89 14.47
N ARG A 200 13.46 10.01 14.87
CA ARG A 200 14.40 8.88 14.85
C ARG A 200 13.90 7.73 15.70
N THR A 201 13.37 8.02 16.89
CA THR A 201 12.83 7.01 17.81
C THR A 201 11.65 6.27 17.20
N ILE A 202 10.71 7.00 16.58
CA ILE A 202 9.58 6.41 15.85
C ILE A 202 10.07 5.52 14.71
N ILE A 203 11.03 5.98 13.89
CA ILE A 203 11.58 5.21 12.77
C ILE A 203 12.25 3.91 13.26
N ARG A 204 13.06 3.97 14.32
CA ARG A 204 13.70 2.80 14.92
C ARG A 204 12.67 1.78 15.41
N GLY A 205 11.56 2.27 15.97
CA GLY A 205 10.44 1.48 16.49
C GLY A 205 9.53 0.83 15.44
N LEU A 206 9.66 1.18 14.15
CA LEU A 206 8.83 0.58 13.09
C LEU A 206 8.93 -0.95 13.09
N GLN A 207 7.81 -1.66 13.00
CA GLN A 207 7.86 -3.13 12.99
C GLN A 207 8.36 -3.67 11.65
N ASN A 208 9.27 -4.65 11.66
CA ASN A 208 9.76 -5.28 10.42
C ASN A 208 8.69 -6.22 9.82
N ASN A 209 8.88 -6.62 8.56
CA ASN A 209 8.05 -7.55 7.79
C ASN A 209 6.59 -7.12 7.63
N LYS A 210 6.33 -5.81 7.62
CA LYS A 210 5.01 -5.26 7.33
C LYS A 210 4.80 -5.15 5.82
N ALA A 211 3.56 -5.42 5.39
CA ALA A 211 3.17 -5.25 4.00
C ALA A 211 3.28 -3.76 3.59
N PRO A 212 4.02 -3.43 2.53
CA PRO A 212 4.12 -2.06 2.04
C PRO A 212 2.87 -1.69 1.22
N GLY A 213 2.58 -0.40 1.14
CA GLY A 213 1.52 0.14 0.27
C GLY A 213 1.92 0.23 -1.21
N PRO A 214 1.19 1.05 -2.01
CA PRO A 214 1.35 1.15 -3.48
C PRO A 214 2.78 1.39 -3.95
N TYR A 215 3.54 2.19 -3.20
CA TYR A 215 4.90 2.58 -3.58
C TYR A 215 5.99 1.59 -3.14
N GLN A 216 5.59 0.51 -2.48
CA GLN A 216 6.45 -0.62 -2.16
C GLN A 216 7.69 -0.25 -1.33
N VAL A 217 7.54 0.76 -0.47
CA VAL A 217 8.56 1.12 0.51
C VAL A 217 8.28 0.40 1.80
N PRO A 218 9.15 -0.52 2.24
CA PRO A 218 9.02 -1.19 3.52
C PRO A 218 9.63 -0.37 4.66
N ASN A 219 9.25 -0.70 5.89
CA ASN A 219 9.79 -0.09 7.10
C ASN A 219 11.32 -0.21 7.17
N GLU A 220 11.86 -1.33 6.70
CA GLU A 220 13.29 -1.63 6.70
C GLU A 220 14.08 -0.72 5.78
N ALA A 221 13.53 -0.33 4.63
CA ALA A 221 14.19 0.61 3.74
C ALA A 221 14.30 2.00 4.39
N ILE A 222 13.26 2.41 5.10
CA ILE A 222 13.26 3.66 5.88
C ILE A 222 14.30 3.59 7.00
N LYS A 223 14.35 2.49 7.76
CA LYS A 223 15.37 2.29 8.80
C LYS A 223 16.80 2.31 8.25
N LEU A 224 17.04 1.69 7.10
CA LEU A 224 18.37 1.67 6.47
C LEU A 224 18.79 3.03 5.91
N GLY A 225 17.83 3.79 5.40
CA GLY A 225 18.03 5.15 4.88
C GLY A 225 17.89 6.24 5.93
N MET A 226 17.68 5.89 7.20
CA MET A 226 17.18 6.79 8.24
C MET A 226 17.93 8.12 8.29
N GLU A 227 19.26 8.11 8.47
CA GLU A 227 20.03 9.36 8.59
C GLU A 227 19.98 10.24 7.33
N LEU A 228 19.79 9.63 6.16
CA LEU A 228 19.67 10.35 4.90
C LEU A 228 18.25 10.87 4.65
N LEU A 229 17.23 10.12 5.06
CA LEU A 229 15.81 10.43 4.84
C LEU A 229 15.22 11.36 5.89
N LEU A 230 15.77 11.34 7.12
CA LEU A 230 15.30 12.13 8.25
C LEU A 230 15.08 13.61 7.93
N PRO A 231 16.03 14.35 7.32
CA PRO A 231 15.82 15.77 7.05
C PRO A 231 14.66 16.02 6.08
N TYR A 232 14.44 15.12 5.12
CA TYR A 232 13.34 15.23 4.17
C TYR A 232 11.99 14.93 4.81
N PHE A 233 11.92 13.90 5.65
CA PHE A 233 10.73 13.59 6.43
C PHE A 233 10.37 14.74 7.37
N LEU A 234 11.35 15.35 8.04
CA LEU A 234 11.10 16.53 8.86
C LEU A 234 10.53 17.69 8.03
N LEU A 235 11.15 18.00 6.89
CA LEU A 235 10.70 19.05 5.98
C LEU A 235 9.25 18.81 5.52
N GLY A 236 8.97 17.62 4.99
CA GLY A 236 7.65 17.29 4.46
C GLY A 236 6.57 17.18 5.53
N PHE A 237 6.85 16.54 6.67
CA PHE A 237 5.85 16.40 7.73
C PHE A 237 5.55 17.73 8.42
N ARG A 238 6.54 18.61 8.62
CA ARG A 238 6.29 19.98 9.10
C ARG A 238 5.43 20.76 8.12
N ALA A 239 5.68 20.63 6.82
CA ALA A 239 4.83 21.26 5.80
C ALA A 239 3.38 20.74 5.87
N CYS A 240 3.18 19.43 6.03
CA CYS A 240 1.84 18.86 6.23
C CYS A 240 1.11 19.48 7.44
N LEU A 241 1.78 19.61 8.59
CA LEU A 241 1.21 20.19 9.81
C LEU A 241 0.93 21.70 9.69
N ASN A 242 1.88 22.45 9.11
CA ASN A 242 1.76 23.90 8.96
C ASN A 242 0.66 24.29 7.97
N LEU A 243 0.55 23.57 6.86
CA LEU A 243 -0.46 23.80 5.84
C LEU A 243 -1.78 23.07 6.13
N SER A 244 -1.85 22.32 7.23
CA SER A 244 -3.02 21.51 7.62
C SER A 244 -3.51 20.61 6.48
N LEU A 245 -2.58 19.95 5.79
CA LEU A 245 -2.86 19.12 4.62
C LEU A 245 -2.41 17.68 4.82
N HIS A 246 -3.11 16.78 4.13
CA HIS A 246 -2.70 15.40 3.94
C HIS A 246 -2.43 15.19 2.44
N PRO A 247 -1.16 14.90 2.04
CA PRO A 247 -0.77 14.82 0.63
C PRO A 247 -1.63 13.84 -0.18
N THR A 248 -1.83 14.14 -1.47
CA THR A 248 -2.66 13.29 -2.35
C THR A 248 -2.11 11.87 -2.49
N ASN A 249 -0.79 11.73 -2.65
CA ASN A 249 -0.09 10.45 -2.71
C ASN A 249 -0.19 9.62 -1.41
N PHE A 250 -0.49 10.24 -0.27
CA PHE A 250 -0.71 9.50 0.98
C PHE A 250 -2.08 8.81 1.01
N LYS A 251 -3.04 9.28 0.20
CA LYS A 251 -4.40 8.75 0.09
C LYS A 251 -4.48 7.49 -0.78
N ASP A 252 -3.42 7.17 -1.52
CA ASP A 252 -3.34 5.96 -2.34
C ASP A 252 -3.17 4.71 -1.47
N SER A 253 -3.93 3.65 -1.76
CA SER A 253 -3.83 2.36 -1.07
C SER A 253 -4.02 1.17 -2.02
N ILE A 254 -3.46 0.02 -1.63
CA ILE A 254 -3.82 -1.27 -2.23
C ILE A 254 -4.90 -1.88 -1.34
N ILE A 255 -6.07 -2.19 -1.90
CA ILE A 255 -7.13 -2.90 -1.18
C ILE A 255 -6.91 -4.41 -1.34
N VAL A 256 -6.78 -5.11 -0.22
CA VAL A 256 -6.70 -6.58 -0.16
C VAL A 256 -7.97 -7.12 0.50
N MET A 257 -8.61 -8.09 -0.14
CA MET A 257 -9.79 -8.75 0.39
C MET A 257 -9.38 -9.96 1.23
N LEU A 258 -9.66 -9.94 2.54
CA LEU A 258 -9.40 -11.07 3.43
C LEU A 258 -10.69 -11.79 3.81
N LEU A 259 -10.72 -13.10 3.63
CA LEU A 259 -11.84 -13.94 4.06
C LEU A 259 -11.95 -13.94 5.59
N LYS A 260 -13.16 -13.74 6.12
CA LYS A 260 -13.49 -13.94 7.53
C LYS A 260 -13.34 -15.42 7.92
N ALA A 261 -12.81 -15.68 9.10
CA ALA A 261 -12.69 -17.05 9.60
C ALA A 261 -14.07 -17.72 9.70
N GLY A 262 -14.20 -18.91 9.11
CA GLY A 262 -15.42 -19.73 9.18
C GLY A 262 -16.56 -19.33 8.24
N GLU A 263 -16.37 -18.29 7.42
CA GLU A 263 -17.39 -17.83 6.47
C GLU A 263 -17.23 -18.46 5.09
N GLU A 264 -18.31 -18.48 4.31
CA GLU A 264 -18.35 -19.08 2.98
C GLU A 264 -17.56 -18.23 1.96
N MET A 265 -16.74 -18.87 1.13
CA MET A 265 -15.79 -18.19 0.24
C MET A 265 -16.44 -17.58 -1.02
N ASP A 266 -17.62 -18.05 -1.38
CA ASP A 266 -18.42 -17.60 -2.52
C ASP A 266 -19.25 -16.35 -2.18
N LYS A 267 -19.45 -16.01 -0.91
CA LYS A 267 -20.19 -14.81 -0.52
C LYS A 267 -19.30 -13.56 -0.48
N PRO A 268 -19.63 -12.47 -1.21
CA PRO A 268 -18.88 -11.22 -1.13
C PRO A 268 -18.89 -10.60 0.28
N GLU A 269 -19.93 -10.84 1.09
CA GLU A 269 -20.06 -10.39 2.48
C GLU A 269 -19.02 -11.01 3.42
N SER A 270 -18.49 -12.18 3.06
CA SER A 270 -17.50 -12.92 3.83
C SER A 270 -16.13 -12.26 3.82
N TYR A 271 -15.85 -11.36 2.89
CA TYR A 271 -14.56 -10.69 2.79
C TYR A 271 -14.52 -9.36 3.55
N ARG A 272 -13.37 -9.03 4.13
CA ARG A 272 -13.07 -7.73 4.73
C ARG A 272 -12.04 -7.01 3.86
N PRO A 273 -12.32 -5.79 3.40
CA PRO A 273 -11.31 -4.98 2.73
C PRO A 273 -10.27 -4.50 3.76
N ILE A 274 -9.00 -4.66 3.44
CA ILE A 274 -7.87 -4.07 4.18
C ILE A 274 -7.10 -3.15 3.24
N SER A 275 -6.97 -1.88 3.65
CA SER A 275 -6.25 -0.86 2.91
C SER A 275 -4.77 -0.86 3.30
N LEU A 276 -3.89 -1.24 2.38
CA LEU A 276 -2.45 -1.13 2.56
C LEU A 276 -1.98 0.25 2.12
N LEU A 277 -1.89 1.18 3.07
CA LEU A 277 -1.38 2.54 2.85
C LEU A 277 0.14 2.58 2.68
N SER A 278 0.64 3.66 2.09
CA SER A 278 2.07 3.92 2.00
C SER A 278 2.70 3.97 3.41
N THR A 279 3.92 3.48 3.51
CA THR A 279 4.63 3.46 4.79
C THR A 279 4.95 4.86 5.29
N VAL A 280 5.22 5.79 4.37
CA VAL A 280 5.49 7.20 4.71
C VAL A 280 4.22 7.89 5.22
N SER A 281 3.04 7.61 4.65
CA SER A 281 1.75 8.11 5.20
C SER A 281 1.55 7.65 6.63
N LYS A 282 1.71 6.35 6.88
CA LYS A 282 1.57 5.77 8.22
C LYS A 282 2.57 6.36 9.22
N LEU A 283 3.76 6.75 8.78
CA LEU A 283 4.74 7.45 9.61
C LEU A 283 4.24 8.86 9.97
N CYS A 284 3.69 9.62 9.01
CA CYS A 284 3.08 10.92 9.25
C CYS A 284 1.89 10.82 10.23
N GLU A 285 0.99 9.87 10.00
CA GLU A 285 -0.17 9.59 10.87
C GLU A 285 0.28 9.23 12.29
N ARG A 286 1.34 8.43 12.43
CA ARG A 286 1.89 8.07 13.73
C ARG A 286 2.40 9.28 14.49
N ILE A 287 3.11 10.19 13.82
CA ILE A 287 3.60 11.44 14.42
C ILE A 287 2.43 12.28 14.90
N LEU A 288 1.42 12.48 14.06
CA LEU A 288 0.22 13.23 14.41
C LEU A 288 -0.51 12.60 15.61
N ALA A 289 -0.69 11.28 15.61
CA ALA A 289 -1.34 10.57 16.70
C ALA A 289 -0.58 10.67 18.02
N ASP A 290 0.75 10.54 18.01
CA ASP A 290 1.57 10.69 19.21
C ASP A 290 1.47 12.13 19.75
N MET A 291 1.47 13.14 18.88
CA MET A 291 1.30 14.55 19.28
C MET A 291 -0.09 14.84 19.84
N MET A 292 -1.16 14.30 19.23
CA MET A 292 -2.53 14.42 19.76
C MET A 292 -2.63 13.78 21.14
N LEU A 293 -2.03 12.61 21.32
CA LEU A 293 -2.03 11.90 22.58
C LEU A 293 -1.27 12.67 23.68
N ASP A 294 -0.14 13.29 23.35
CA ASP A 294 0.62 14.11 24.31
C ASP A 294 -0.24 15.29 24.79
N VAL A 295 -0.91 15.98 23.87
CA VAL A 295 -1.83 17.08 24.19
C VAL A 295 -3.02 16.61 25.03
N LEU A 296 -3.62 15.45 24.74
CA LEU A 296 -4.72 14.90 25.53
C LEU A 296 -4.29 14.50 26.95
N LYS A 297 -3.04 14.05 27.14
CA LYS A 297 -2.49 13.74 28.47
C LYS A 297 -2.29 15.00 29.31
N GLU A 298 -1.89 16.09 28.68
CA GLU A 298 -1.74 17.40 29.34
C GLU A 298 -3.10 18.05 29.66
N ASN A 299 -4.15 17.64 28.95
CA ASN A 299 -5.50 18.20 29.06
C ASN A 299 -6.55 17.10 29.31
N PRO A 300 -6.50 16.42 30.47
CA PRO A 300 -7.34 15.25 30.75
C PRO A 300 -8.84 15.57 30.82
N HIS A 301 -9.24 16.83 30.98
CA HIS A 301 -10.63 17.27 30.97
C HIS A 301 -11.33 17.09 29.62
N PHE A 302 -10.57 16.95 28.53
CA PHE A 302 -11.12 16.58 27.22
C PHE A 302 -11.43 15.09 27.08
N LEU A 303 -10.89 14.25 27.97
CA LEU A 303 -11.24 12.84 28.02
C LEU A 303 -12.56 12.71 28.77
N LEU A 304 -13.54 12.02 28.18
CA LEU A 304 -14.78 11.70 28.86
C LEU A 304 -14.42 10.99 30.18
N ALA A 305 -14.95 11.48 31.30
CA ALA A 305 -14.79 10.82 32.58
C ALA A 305 -15.32 9.39 32.46
N THR A 306 -14.40 8.42 32.53
CA THR A 306 -14.70 6.98 32.53
C THR A 306 -15.15 6.52 33.90
#